data_AF-A0AA38M051-F1
#
_entry.id   AF-A0AA38M051-F1
#
_cell.length_a   1.000
_cell.length_b   1.000
_cell.length_c   1.000
_cell.angle_alpha   90.00
_cell.angle_beta   90.00
_cell.angle_gamma   90.00
#
_symmetry.space_group_name_H-M   'P 1'
#
loop_
_entity.id
_entity.type
_entity.pdbx_description
1 polymer ?
#
loop_
_entity_poly.entity_id
_entity_poly.type
_entity_poly.pdbx_seq_one_letter_code
_entity_poly.pdbx_strand_id
1 'polypeptide(L)'
;MCLLKSIVEHFGEENLQKFINYCLIYIANVNIPVKRGTFIEFRNGMINISPIGRNCSYKERLEFHEYDKVHRIREAMITDLQHKFPEMDMQFSIGGQISFDCFPVGWDKTFCLRHLQKHDFRFIHFYGDKSEEVLVYSFFLNKTFYVSREEQGGNDHELFCSKKTIGHAVTSPEHTAALVEKQFGPL
;
A
#
# COMPACT_ATOMS: atom_id res chain seq x y z
N MET A 1 -20.18 6.65 -18.51
CA MET A 1 -19.88 7.36 -17.25
C MET A 1 -19.09 6.40 -16.35
N CYS A 2 -17.77 6.59 -16.20
CA CYS A 2 -16.95 5.71 -15.34
C CYS A 2 -17.16 6.11 -13.88
N LEU A 3 -18.16 5.52 -13.24
CA LEU A 3 -18.44 5.68 -11.81
C LEU A 3 -17.29 5.05 -11.01
N LEU A 4 -16.78 5.78 -10.02
CA LEU A 4 -15.89 5.23 -9.01
C LEU A 4 -16.61 4.06 -8.35
N LYS A 5 -16.17 2.82 -8.64
CA LYS A 5 -16.69 1.67 -7.91
C LYS A 5 -16.15 1.73 -6.49
N SER A 6 -17.00 1.55 -5.49
CA SER A 6 -16.54 1.34 -4.12
C SER A 6 -16.01 -0.08 -3.94
N ILE A 7 -15.22 -0.33 -2.89
CA ILE A 7 -14.76 -1.69 -2.57
C ILE A 7 -15.94 -2.66 -2.32
N VAL A 8 -17.05 -2.13 -1.80
CA VAL A 8 -18.30 -2.87 -1.57
C VAL A 8 -18.94 -3.28 -2.91
N GLU A 9 -19.00 -2.36 -3.87
CA GLU A 9 -19.51 -2.68 -5.22
C GLU A 9 -18.58 -3.64 -5.99
N HIS A 10 -17.28 -3.66 -5.66
CA HIS A 10 -16.32 -4.53 -6.32
C HIS A 10 -16.38 -5.98 -5.80
N PHE A 11 -16.32 -6.19 -4.49
CA PHE A 11 -16.28 -7.53 -3.90
C PHE A 11 -17.65 -8.08 -3.49
N GLY A 12 -18.63 -7.22 -3.27
CA GLY A 12 -19.93 -7.57 -2.72
C GLY A 12 -19.90 -7.81 -1.20
N GLU A 13 -21.05 -7.59 -0.55
CA GLU A 13 -21.22 -7.71 0.91
C GLU A 13 -20.86 -9.10 1.44
N GLU A 14 -21.24 -10.17 0.72
CA GLU A 14 -21.00 -11.55 1.20
C GLU A 14 -19.50 -11.85 1.35
N ASN A 15 -18.70 -11.50 0.34
CA ASN A 15 -17.25 -11.74 0.39
C ASN A 15 -16.58 -10.83 1.40
N LEU A 16 -17.00 -9.56 1.48
CA LEU A 16 -16.46 -8.63 2.47
C LEU A 16 -16.77 -9.07 3.90
N GLN A 17 -17.97 -9.54 4.21
CA GLN A 17 -18.28 -10.05 5.54
C GLN A 17 -17.42 -11.26 5.92
N LYS A 18 -17.20 -12.20 4.98
CA LYS A 18 -16.28 -13.34 5.21
C LYS A 18 -14.86 -12.85 5.51
N PHE A 19 -14.35 -11.90 4.73
CA PHE A 19 -13.03 -11.30 4.91
C PHE A 19 -12.91 -10.58 6.27
N ILE A 20 -13.86 -9.70 6.59
CA ILE A 20 -13.89 -8.92 7.84
C ILE A 20 -13.96 -9.86 9.05
N ASN A 21 -14.88 -10.84 9.03
CA ASN A 21 -15.05 -11.77 10.14
C ASN A 21 -13.76 -12.55 10.39
N TYR A 22 -13.09 -13.00 9.32
CA TYR A 22 -11.80 -13.66 9.43
C TYR A 22 -10.73 -12.73 10.04
N CYS A 23 -10.64 -11.49 9.57
CA CYS A 23 -9.70 -10.51 10.12
C CYS A 23 -9.96 -10.24 11.62
N LEU A 24 -11.22 -10.10 12.03
CA LEU A 24 -11.59 -9.89 13.43
C LEU A 24 -11.20 -11.09 14.30
N ILE A 25 -11.45 -12.33 13.83
CA ILE A 25 -11.05 -13.55 14.53
C ILE A 25 -9.52 -13.66 14.63
N TYR A 26 -8.81 -13.38 13.54
CA TYR A 26 -7.35 -13.39 13.51
C TYR A 26 -6.79 -12.38 14.54
N ILE A 27 -7.29 -11.15 14.52
CA ILE A 27 -6.86 -10.09 15.44
C ILE A 27 -7.24 -10.44 16.88
N ALA A 28 -8.36 -11.11 17.13
CA ALA A 28 -8.71 -11.57 18.48
C ALA A 28 -7.66 -12.56 19.02
N ASN A 29 -7.21 -13.49 18.18
CA ASN A 29 -6.31 -14.58 18.57
C ASN A 29 -4.82 -14.22 18.56
N VAL A 30 -4.39 -13.22 17.79
CA VAL A 30 -2.97 -12.81 17.79
C VAL A 30 -2.60 -12.18 19.13
N ASN A 31 -1.54 -12.66 19.77
CA ASN A 31 -1.07 -12.08 21.03
C ASN A 31 -0.03 -10.99 20.73
N ILE A 32 -0.32 -9.77 21.17
CA ILE A 32 0.59 -8.61 21.07
C ILE A 32 0.51 -7.81 22.38
N PRO A 33 1.55 -7.03 22.74
CA PRO A 33 1.60 -6.37 24.04
C PRO A 33 0.42 -5.42 24.32
N VAL A 34 -0.11 -4.78 23.27
CA VAL A 34 -1.16 -3.77 23.37
C VAL A 34 -2.17 -3.94 22.24
N LYS A 35 -3.45 -3.91 22.58
CA LYS A 35 -4.58 -3.72 21.66
C LYS A 35 -5.42 -2.52 22.10
N ARG A 36 -5.96 -1.78 21.13
CA ARG A 36 -6.80 -0.59 21.33
C ARG A 36 -8.11 -0.78 20.57
N GLY A 37 -8.45 0.13 19.66
CA GLY A 37 -9.68 0.08 18.87
C GLY A 37 -9.43 0.57 17.45
N THR A 38 -10.46 0.42 16.61
CA THR A 38 -10.37 0.68 15.16
C THR A 38 -9.34 -0.24 14.50
N PHE A 39 -9.57 -1.55 14.63
CA PHE A 39 -8.73 -2.60 14.03
C PHE A 39 -8.95 -2.74 12.52
N ILE A 40 -10.17 -2.43 12.07
CA ILE A 40 -10.57 -2.43 10.66
C ILE A 40 -11.21 -1.08 10.40
N GLU A 41 -10.65 -0.32 9.46
CA GLU A 41 -11.17 0.96 9.01
C GLU A 41 -11.57 0.85 7.54
N PHE A 42 -12.88 0.93 7.28
CA PHE A 42 -13.42 0.95 5.93
C PHE A 42 -13.23 2.32 5.29
N ARG A 43 -12.70 2.33 4.06
CA ARG A 43 -12.63 3.49 3.19
C ARG A 43 -13.30 3.16 1.87
N ASN A 44 -13.51 4.16 1.03
CA ASN A 44 -14.20 3.96 -0.25
C ASN A 44 -13.47 2.95 -1.16
N GLY A 45 -12.13 3.06 -1.23
CA GLY A 45 -11.29 2.27 -2.14
C GLY A 45 -10.54 1.09 -1.51
N MET A 46 -10.58 0.95 -0.18
CA MET A 46 -9.69 0.04 0.55
C MET A 46 -10.21 -0.22 1.96
N ILE A 47 -9.67 -1.26 2.58
CA ILE A 47 -9.82 -1.55 4.01
C ILE A 47 -8.45 -1.43 4.66
N ASN A 48 -8.30 -0.58 5.67
CA ASN A 48 -7.08 -0.51 6.46
C ASN A 48 -7.22 -1.44 7.67
N ILE A 49 -6.23 -2.32 7.88
CA ILE A 49 -6.20 -3.26 8.99
C ILE A 49 -5.01 -2.93 9.91
N SER A 50 -5.26 -2.83 11.21
CA SER A 50 -4.25 -2.57 12.24
C SER A 50 -4.38 -3.57 13.39
N PRO A 51 -3.40 -4.46 13.62
CA PRO A 51 -3.45 -5.43 14.72
C PRO A 51 -3.51 -4.78 16.11
N ILE A 52 -2.75 -3.69 16.32
CA ILE A 52 -2.82 -2.89 17.56
C ILE A 52 -4.11 -2.05 17.64
N GLY A 53 -4.68 -1.65 16.50
CA GLY A 53 -5.80 -0.73 16.40
C GLY A 53 -5.35 0.73 16.29
N ARG A 54 -6.00 1.50 15.39
CA ARG A 54 -5.62 2.88 15.06
C ARG A 54 -5.79 3.89 16.19
N ASN A 55 -6.59 3.57 17.20
CA ASN A 55 -6.81 4.42 18.37
C ASN A 55 -5.66 4.33 19.41
N CYS A 56 -4.50 3.78 19.04
CA CYS A 56 -3.32 3.77 19.90
C CYS A 56 -2.69 5.16 20.05
N SER A 57 -2.02 5.38 21.18
CA SER A 57 -1.23 6.59 21.38
C SER A 57 0.00 6.60 20.46
N TYR A 58 0.64 7.77 20.32
CA TYR A 58 1.89 7.87 19.56
C TYR A 58 3.00 6.97 20.14
N LYS A 59 3.11 6.89 21.46
CA LYS A 59 4.05 6.01 22.15
C LYS A 59 3.79 4.54 21.81
N GLU A 60 2.53 4.10 21.94
CA GLU A 60 2.11 2.73 21.62
C GLU A 60 2.34 2.38 20.15
N ARG A 61 2.16 3.34 19.24
CA ARG A 61 2.45 3.21 17.82
C ARG A 61 3.93 2.93 17.56
N LEU A 62 4.84 3.66 18.22
CA LEU A 62 6.28 3.43 18.11
C LEU A 62 6.67 2.07 18.68
N GLU A 63 6.13 1.71 19.85
CA GLU A 63 6.38 0.42 20.49
C GLU A 63 5.89 -0.75 19.63
N PHE A 64 4.69 -0.64 19.05
CA PHE A 64 4.19 -1.64 18.11
C PHE A 64 5.04 -1.73 16.84
N HIS A 65 5.52 -0.60 16.33
CA HIS A 65 6.36 -0.59 15.14
C HIS A 65 7.67 -1.38 15.35
N GLU A 66 8.35 -1.14 16.47
CA GLU A 66 9.57 -1.89 16.82
C GLU A 66 9.27 -3.36 17.14
N TYR A 67 8.15 -3.63 17.81
CA TYR A 67 7.69 -4.99 18.06
C TYR A 67 7.42 -5.75 16.75
N ASP A 68 6.72 -5.14 15.80
CA ASP A 68 6.37 -5.75 14.52
C ASP A 68 7.59 -5.98 13.62
N LYS A 69 8.63 -5.15 13.68
CA LYS A 69 9.90 -5.40 12.96
C LYS A 69 10.56 -6.72 13.38
N VAL A 70 10.46 -7.07 14.65
CA VAL A 70 11.04 -8.30 15.22
C VAL A 70 10.11 -9.49 15.01
N HIS A 71 8.82 -9.31 15.29
CA HIS A 71 7.84 -10.40 15.35
C HIS A 71 7.04 -10.61 14.05
N ARG A 72 7.15 -9.69 13.08
CA ARG A 72 6.54 -9.76 11.74
C ARG A 72 5.04 -10.04 11.77
N ILE A 73 4.31 -9.40 12.69
CA ILE A 73 2.88 -9.64 12.94
C ILE A 73 2.05 -9.31 11.69
N ARG A 74 2.28 -8.14 11.08
CA ARG A 74 1.55 -7.70 9.88
C ARG A 74 1.86 -8.59 8.67
N GLU A 75 3.12 -8.96 8.47
CA GLU A 75 3.54 -9.81 7.36
C GLU A 75 2.95 -11.23 7.47
N ALA A 76 2.95 -11.81 8.67
CA ALA A 76 2.31 -13.10 8.94
C ALA A 76 0.80 -13.05 8.65
N MET A 77 0.12 -12.00 9.11
CA MET A 77 -1.31 -11.81 8.86
C MET A 77 -1.62 -11.67 7.37
N ILE A 78 -0.85 -10.88 6.62
CA ILE A 78 -1.02 -10.75 5.16
C ILE A 78 -0.84 -12.10 4.46
N THR A 79 0.18 -12.86 4.84
CA THR A 79 0.47 -14.17 4.22
C THR A 79 -0.69 -15.15 4.45
N ASP A 80 -1.24 -15.15 5.67
CA ASP A 80 -2.40 -15.97 6.01
C ASP A 80 -3.67 -15.54 5.25
N LEU A 81 -3.92 -14.23 5.13
CA LEU A 81 -5.03 -13.70 4.34
C LEU A 81 -4.93 -14.05 2.85
N GLN A 82 -3.74 -14.00 2.27
CA GLN A 82 -3.49 -14.39 0.87
C GLN A 82 -3.78 -15.87 0.64
N HIS A 83 -3.41 -16.75 1.58
CA HIS A 83 -3.76 -18.17 1.50
C HIS A 83 -5.24 -18.44 1.76
N LYS A 84 -5.89 -17.63 2.59
CA LYS A 84 -7.29 -17.83 2.98
C LYS A 84 -8.27 -17.40 1.92
N PHE A 85 -7.96 -16.35 1.18
CA PHE A 85 -8.83 -15.74 0.17
C PHE A 85 -8.12 -15.60 -1.20
N PRO A 86 -7.54 -16.68 -1.77
CA PRO A 86 -6.85 -16.62 -3.04
C PRO A 86 -7.77 -16.23 -4.21
N GLU A 87 -9.08 -16.41 -4.06
CA GLU A 87 -10.11 -16.04 -5.03
C GLU A 87 -10.52 -14.57 -4.97
N MET A 88 -10.21 -13.89 -3.87
CA MET A 88 -10.40 -12.45 -3.77
C MET A 88 -9.13 -11.82 -4.32
N ASP A 89 -9.18 -11.26 -5.53
CA ASP A 89 -8.08 -10.53 -6.19
C ASP A 89 -7.70 -9.26 -5.40
N MET A 90 -7.19 -9.44 -4.17
CA MET A 90 -6.78 -8.42 -3.23
C MET A 90 -5.26 -8.26 -3.26
N GLN A 91 -4.84 -7.01 -3.24
CA GLN A 91 -3.49 -6.57 -3.01
C GLN A 91 -3.38 -6.03 -1.58
N PHE A 92 -2.24 -6.30 -0.95
CA PHE A 92 -1.93 -5.89 0.41
C PHE A 92 -0.69 -5.00 0.40
N SER A 93 -0.74 -3.88 1.11
CA SER A 93 0.40 -2.95 1.22
C SER A 93 0.66 -2.61 2.67
N ILE A 94 1.84 -2.96 3.18
CA ILE A 94 2.27 -2.51 4.51
C ILE A 94 2.61 -1.02 4.41
N GLY A 95 1.78 -0.20 5.07
CA GLY A 95 1.90 1.25 5.07
C GLY A 95 2.08 1.79 6.49
N GLY A 96 3.13 2.59 6.68
CA GLY A 96 3.42 3.23 7.95
C GLY A 96 3.73 2.24 9.08
N GLN A 97 3.38 2.62 10.31
CA GLN A 97 3.92 1.97 11.51
C GLN A 97 3.05 0.85 12.10
N ILE A 98 1.74 0.87 11.87
CA ILE A 98 0.78 0.07 12.66
C ILE A 98 -0.23 -0.73 11.83
N SER A 99 -0.25 -0.53 10.51
CA SER A 99 -1.32 -1.04 9.66
C SER A 99 -0.81 -1.52 8.31
N PHE A 100 -1.71 -2.13 7.55
CA PHE A 100 -1.58 -2.39 6.13
C PHE A 100 -2.93 -2.13 5.44
N ASP A 101 -2.89 -1.77 4.17
CA ASP A 101 -4.07 -1.53 3.34
C ASP A 101 -4.38 -2.78 2.51
N CYS A 102 -5.67 -3.08 2.36
CA CYS A 102 -6.21 -4.15 1.53
C CYS A 102 -7.12 -3.53 0.48
N PHE A 103 -6.83 -3.77 -0.80
CA PHE A 103 -7.58 -3.17 -1.91
C PHE A 103 -7.57 -4.11 -3.12
N PRO A 104 -8.50 -3.98 -4.08
CA PRO A 104 -8.48 -4.81 -5.27
C PRO A 104 -7.20 -4.61 -6.11
N VAL A 105 -6.73 -5.67 -6.77
CA VAL A 105 -5.60 -5.58 -7.70
C VAL A 105 -5.87 -4.49 -8.76
N GLY A 106 -4.85 -3.65 -9.01
CA GLY A 106 -4.94 -2.54 -9.96
C GLY A 106 -5.70 -1.31 -9.43
N TRP A 107 -5.99 -1.25 -8.13
CA TRP A 107 -6.45 -0.05 -7.41
C TRP A 107 -5.29 0.68 -6.71
N ASP A 108 -4.05 0.43 -7.15
CA ASP A 108 -2.89 1.26 -6.86
C ASP A 108 -3.04 2.67 -7.49
N LYS A 109 -2.02 3.53 -7.37
CA LYS A 109 -2.08 4.91 -7.85
C LYS A 109 -2.37 5.03 -9.35
N THR A 110 -2.08 4.00 -10.16
CA THR A 110 -2.45 3.97 -11.58
C THR A 110 -3.95 4.01 -11.82
N PHE A 111 -4.79 3.69 -10.82
CA PHE A 111 -6.24 3.77 -10.92
C PHE A 111 -6.70 5.17 -11.36
N CYS A 112 -6.02 6.23 -10.92
CA CYS A 112 -6.38 7.61 -11.27
C CYS A 112 -6.24 7.89 -12.79
N LEU A 113 -5.34 7.18 -13.48
CA LEU A 113 -5.08 7.37 -14.92
C LEU A 113 -6.32 7.09 -15.79
N ARG A 114 -7.24 6.23 -15.32
CA ARG A 114 -8.51 5.94 -16.01
C ARG A 114 -9.40 7.18 -16.11
N HIS A 115 -9.27 8.13 -15.18
CA HIS A 115 -10.00 9.38 -15.21
C HIS A 115 -9.35 10.42 -16.12
N LEU A 116 -8.02 10.38 -16.25
CA LEU A 116 -7.27 11.27 -17.15
C LEU A 116 -7.46 10.92 -18.63
N GLN A 117 -7.83 9.67 -18.95
CA GLN A 117 -8.12 9.23 -20.33
C GLN A 117 -9.25 10.01 -21.01
N LYS A 118 -10.12 10.69 -20.26
CA LYS A 118 -11.18 11.53 -20.83
C LYS A 118 -10.67 12.88 -21.32
N HIS A 119 -9.41 13.21 -21.04
CA HIS A 119 -8.77 14.45 -21.38
C HIS A 119 -7.63 14.18 -22.36
N ASP A 120 -7.42 15.08 -23.31
CA ASP A 120 -6.40 14.95 -24.34
C ASP A 120 -5.06 15.54 -23.86
N PHE A 121 -4.49 14.93 -22.82
CA PHE A 121 -3.18 15.32 -22.31
C PHE A 121 -2.08 14.72 -23.19
N ARG A 122 -1.26 15.57 -23.82
CA ARG A 122 -0.08 15.13 -24.57
C ARG A 122 0.96 14.46 -23.68
N PHE A 123 1.14 14.96 -22.47
CA PHE A 123 2.07 14.45 -21.47
C PHE A 123 1.43 14.48 -20.08
N ILE A 124 1.63 13.42 -19.30
CA ILE A 124 1.24 13.36 -17.89
C ILE A 124 2.52 13.19 -17.08
N HIS A 125 2.90 14.21 -16.31
CA HIS A 125 4.07 14.15 -15.44
C HIS A 125 3.65 13.68 -14.05
N PHE A 126 4.40 12.74 -13.48
CA PHE A 126 4.17 12.23 -12.15
C PHE A 126 5.44 12.41 -11.31
N TYR A 127 5.30 12.97 -10.11
CA TYR A 127 6.38 13.16 -9.15
C TYR A 127 6.09 12.29 -7.92
N GLY A 128 7.02 11.41 -7.53
CA GLY A 128 6.84 10.48 -6.41
C GLY A 128 8.13 10.28 -5.62
N ASP A 129 8.00 10.18 -4.30
CA ASP A 129 9.12 9.97 -3.38
C ASP A 129 9.40 8.50 -3.10
N LYS A 130 8.42 7.63 -3.36
CA LYS A 130 8.52 6.18 -3.15
C LYS A 130 8.51 5.42 -4.47
N SER A 131 9.31 5.89 -5.43
CA SER A 131 9.37 5.37 -6.80
C SER A 131 10.50 4.37 -7.06
N GLU A 132 11.35 4.08 -6.07
CA GLU A 132 12.62 3.39 -6.32
C GLU A 132 12.47 1.99 -6.95
N GLU A 133 13.27 1.76 -7.99
CA GLU A 133 13.56 0.46 -8.61
C GLU A 133 14.42 -0.38 -7.67
N VAL A 134 13.99 -1.63 -7.43
CA VAL A 134 14.87 -2.65 -6.86
C VAL A 134 15.96 -2.96 -7.89
N LEU A 135 17.19 -2.48 -7.66
CA LEU A 135 18.36 -2.96 -8.40
C LEU A 135 18.61 -4.44 -8.03
N VAL A 136 18.10 -5.36 -8.86
CA VAL A 136 18.46 -6.78 -8.77
C VAL A 136 19.86 -6.96 -9.36
N TYR A 137 20.89 -6.84 -8.53
CA TYR A 137 22.21 -7.38 -8.89
C TYR A 137 22.12 -8.91 -8.89
N SER A 138 22.00 -9.51 -10.08
CA SER A 138 22.30 -10.94 -10.24
C SER A 138 23.81 -11.12 -10.19
N PHE A 139 24.34 -11.56 -9.04
CA PHE A 139 25.64 -12.21 -8.99
C PHE A 139 25.42 -13.70 -8.78
N PHE A 140 25.81 -14.47 -9.79
CA PHE A 140 25.86 -15.93 -9.75
C PHE A 140 26.55 -16.40 -8.46
N LEU A 141 25.95 -17.45 -7.84
CA LEU A 141 26.49 -18.44 -6.87
C LEU A 141 25.66 -18.55 -5.58
N ASN A 142 24.59 -19.35 -5.67
CA ASN A 142 23.98 -20.16 -4.59
C ASN A 142 24.21 -19.74 -3.13
N LYS A 143 23.61 -18.61 -2.72
CA LYS A 143 23.17 -18.39 -1.34
C LYS A 143 21.78 -17.78 -1.35
N THR A 144 20.85 -18.42 -0.65
CA THR A 144 19.48 -17.95 -0.42
C THR A 144 19.50 -16.52 0.09
N PHE A 145 18.87 -15.61 -0.66
CA PHE A 145 18.74 -14.21 -0.31
C PHE A 145 17.51 -14.00 0.59
N TYR A 146 17.72 -13.36 1.74
CA TYR A 146 16.66 -12.62 2.42
C TYR A 146 16.75 -11.18 1.92
N VAL A 147 15.79 -10.75 1.11
CA VAL A 147 15.55 -9.33 0.87
C VAL A 147 14.72 -8.83 2.05
N SER A 148 15.19 -7.82 2.77
CA SER A 148 14.31 -7.07 3.68
C SER A 148 13.22 -6.44 2.82
N ARG A 149 12.00 -6.94 2.97
CA ARG A 149 10.79 -6.63 2.20
C ARG A 149 10.35 -5.15 2.23
N GLU A 150 11.12 -4.26 2.83
CA GLU A 150 10.75 -2.85 3.03
C GLU A 150 10.79 -2.00 1.74
N GLU A 151 11.42 -2.48 0.66
CA GLU A 151 11.61 -1.68 -0.57
C GLU A 151 11.32 -2.44 -1.87
N GLN A 152 10.42 -3.43 -1.87
CA GLN A 152 9.80 -3.87 -3.12
C GLN A 152 8.61 -2.97 -3.45
N GLY A 153 8.81 -2.02 -4.36
CA GLY A 153 7.76 -1.20 -4.95
C GLY A 153 7.10 -0.29 -3.93
N GLY A 154 7.71 0.86 -3.65
CA GLY A 154 7.05 1.91 -2.90
C GLY A 154 5.69 2.28 -3.52
N ASN A 155 4.78 2.87 -2.75
CA ASN A 155 3.40 3.09 -3.21
C ASN A 155 3.27 4.03 -4.43
N ASP A 156 4.35 4.59 -4.96
CA ASP A 156 4.41 5.35 -6.21
C ASP A 156 4.86 4.51 -7.42
N HIS A 157 5.41 3.31 -7.20
CA HIS A 157 6.14 2.54 -8.21
C HIS A 157 5.32 2.24 -9.47
N GLU A 158 4.10 1.71 -9.32
CA GLU A 158 3.27 1.34 -10.47
C GLU A 158 2.88 2.56 -11.31
N LEU A 159 2.61 3.69 -10.67
CA LEU A 159 2.29 4.94 -11.36
C LEU A 159 3.54 5.55 -11.99
N PHE A 160 4.67 5.53 -11.30
CA PHE A 160 5.96 6.00 -11.81
C PHE A 160 6.39 5.25 -13.08
N CYS A 161 6.29 3.92 -13.08
CA CYS A 161 6.67 3.06 -14.21
C CYS A 161 5.60 2.96 -15.32
N SER A 162 4.44 3.58 -15.15
CA SER A 162 3.37 3.53 -16.14
C SER A 162 3.79 4.17 -17.46
N LYS A 163 3.56 3.47 -18.58
CA LYS A 163 3.81 4.00 -19.94
C LYS A 163 2.99 5.26 -20.26
N LYS A 164 1.96 5.57 -19.45
CA LYS A 164 1.10 6.74 -19.62
C LYS A 164 1.65 7.99 -18.93
N THR A 165 2.71 7.86 -18.14
CA THR A 165 3.30 8.95 -17.37
C THR A 165 4.79 9.12 -17.68
N ILE A 166 5.28 10.33 -17.45
CA ILE A 166 6.70 10.64 -17.36
C ILE A 166 6.99 10.78 -15.86
N GLY A 167 7.61 9.75 -15.28
CA GLY A 167 7.91 9.68 -13.86
C GLY A 167 9.15 10.49 -13.47
N HIS A 168 9.06 11.19 -12.36
CA HIS A 168 10.14 11.98 -11.74
C HIS A 168 10.30 11.58 -10.28
N ALA A 169 11.45 11.00 -9.93
CA ALA A 169 11.75 10.59 -8.56
C ALA A 169 12.15 11.84 -7.78
N VAL A 170 11.52 12.05 -6.62
CA VAL A 170 11.79 13.20 -5.76
C VAL A 170 12.14 12.73 -4.34
N THR A 171 12.79 13.59 -3.59
CA THR A 171 13.25 13.27 -2.21
C THR A 171 12.68 14.23 -1.18
N SER A 172 12.16 15.37 -1.64
CA SER A 172 11.55 16.38 -0.80
C SER A 172 10.63 17.31 -1.61
N PRO A 173 9.77 18.09 -0.93
CA PRO A 173 9.00 19.15 -1.58
C PRO A 173 9.87 20.17 -2.32
N GLU A 174 11.03 20.54 -1.77
CA GLU A 174 11.97 21.50 -2.37
C GLU A 174 12.60 20.93 -3.64
N HIS A 175 12.98 19.65 -3.64
CA HIS A 175 13.46 18.96 -4.83
C HIS A 175 12.37 18.93 -5.91
N THR A 176 11.12 18.67 -5.52
CA THR A 176 9.97 18.70 -6.46
C THR A 176 9.81 20.08 -7.09
N ALA A 177 9.84 21.15 -6.29
CA ALA A 177 9.73 22.52 -6.78
C ALA A 177 10.86 22.86 -7.76
N ALA A 178 12.10 22.51 -7.44
CA ALA A 178 13.26 22.75 -8.30
C ALA A 178 13.15 22.00 -9.65
N LEU A 179 12.64 20.76 -9.66
CA LEU A 179 12.42 20.01 -10.91
C LEU A 179 11.31 20.64 -11.77
N VAL A 180 10.22 21.07 -11.15
CA VAL A 180 9.11 21.73 -11.85
C VAL A 180 9.59 23.05 -12.48
N GLU A 181 10.31 23.88 -11.72
CA GLU A 181 10.87 25.13 -12.21
C GLU A 181 11.85 24.92 -13.37
N LYS A 182 12.75 23.93 -13.24
CA LYS A 182 13.69 23.56 -14.30
C LYS A 182 12.97 23.12 -15.58
N GLN A 183 11.83 22.45 -15.45
CA GLN A 183 11.14 21.83 -16.58
C GLN A 183 10.17 22.80 -17.29
N PHE A 184 9.49 23.66 -16.54
CA PHE A 184 8.40 24.48 -17.06
C PHE A 184 8.65 25.99 -16.95
N GLY A 185 9.78 26.39 -16.36
CA GLY A 185 10.08 27.78 -16.04
C GLY A 185 9.63 28.17 -14.62
N PRO A 186 9.94 29.39 -14.18
CA PRO A 186 9.54 29.89 -12.87
C PRO A 186 8.01 29.83 -12.71
N LEU A 187 7.58 29.37 -11.53
CA LEU A 187 6.17 29.30 -11.12
C LEU A 187 5.54 30.69 -10.95
#